data_AF-A0A1J4SMZ2-F1
#
_entry.id   AF-A0A1J4SMZ2-F1
#
_cell.length_a   1.000
_cell.length_b   1.000
_cell.length_c   1.000
_cell.angle_alpha   90.00
_cell.angle_beta   90.00
_cell.angle_gamma   90.00
#
_symmetry.space_group_name_H-M   'P 1'
#
loop_
_entity.id
_entity.type
_entity.pdbx_description
1 polymer ?
#
loop_
_entity_poly.entity_id
_entity_poly.type
_entity_poly.pdbx_seq_one_letter_code
_entity_poly.pdbx_strand_id
1 'polypeptide(L)'
;MINTSSIKFGLLLDYFFRNEKAVLSAPAAAGLSGLGVKRALGALEMLENAGVLRSMRCGRTRFYSADTRSIYYRHYRWGAHRAARMLN
;
A
#
# COMPACT_ATOMS: atom_id res chain seq x y z
N MET A 1 -12.01 5.44 19.53
CA MET A 1 -10.99 4.40 19.25
C MET A 1 -10.54 4.56 17.81
N ILE A 2 -9.31 5.04 17.58
CA ILE A 2 -8.72 5.00 16.23
C ILE A 2 -8.34 3.54 15.99
N ASN A 3 -9.02 2.89 15.03
CA ASN A 3 -8.80 1.48 14.73
C ASN A 3 -7.34 1.25 14.30
N THR A 4 -6.58 0.55 15.12
CA THR A 4 -5.15 0.22 14.88
C THR A 4 -4.92 -0.45 13.53
N SER A 5 -5.90 -1.19 13.01
CA SER A 5 -5.82 -1.80 11.67
C SER A 5 -5.84 -0.76 10.54
N SER A 6 -6.58 0.34 10.69
CA SER A 6 -6.63 1.44 9.72
C SER A 6 -5.32 2.24 9.70
N ILE A 7 -4.69 2.43 10.86
CA ILE A 7 -3.36 3.07 10.96
C ILE A 7 -2.32 2.21 10.23
N LYS A 8 -2.29 0.90 10.51
CA LYS A 8 -1.34 -0.03 9.88
C LYS A 8 -1.52 -0.16 8.38
N PHE A 9 -2.77 -0.11 7.90
CA PHE A 9 -3.08 -0.02 6.46
C PHE A 9 -2.55 1.30 5.86
N GLY A 10 -2.78 2.42 6.55
CA GLY A 10 -2.28 3.73 6.15
C GLY A 10 -0.75 3.78 6.04
N LEU A 11 -0.03 3.13 6.95
CA LEU A 11 1.44 3.02 6.90
C LEU A 11 1.92 2.25 5.66
N LEU A 12 1.24 1.16 5.30
CA LEU A 12 1.57 0.41 4.09
C LEU A 12 1.36 1.26 2.83
N LEU A 13 0.26 2.01 2.77
CA LEU A 13 -0.06 2.89 1.66
C LEU A 13 0.93 4.06 1.54
N ASP A 14 1.23 4.74 2.65
CA ASP A 14 2.21 5.84 2.70
C ASP A 14 3.60 5.37 2.27
N TYR A 15 4.00 4.15 2.65
CA TYR A 15 5.27 3.57 2.23
C TYR A 15 5.39 3.49 0.70
N PHE A 16 4.35 3.03 -0.01
CA PHE A 16 4.36 2.97 -1.46
C PHE A 16 4.36 4.36 -2.12
N PHE A 17 3.69 5.35 -1.53
CA PHE A 17 3.73 6.73 -2.04
C PHE A 17 5.09 7.39 -1.88
N ARG A 18 5.80 7.12 -0.78
CA ARG A 18 7.14 7.63 -0.55
C ARG A 18 8.20 6.87 -1.35
N ASN A 19 7.97 5.57 -1.58
CA ASN A 19 8.93 4.69 -2.25
C ASN A 19 8.30 4.06 -3.50
N GLU A 20 8.08 4.88 -4.53
CA GLU A 20 7.34 4.44 -5.73
C GLU A 20 8.00 3.31 -6.52
N LYS A 21 9.30 3.10 -6.32
CA LYS A 21 10.08 2.00 -6.91
C LYS A 21 10.16 0.77 -6.01
N ALA A 22 9.60 0.82 -4.79
CA ALA A 22 9.66 -0.29 -3.87
C ALA A 22 8.79 -1.46 -4.35
N VAL A 23 9.29 -2.65 -4.08
CA VAL A 23 8.64 -3.91 -4.41
C VAL A 23 8.54 -4.71 -3.12
N LEU A 24 7.31 -5.05 -2.71
CA LEU A 24 7.06 -5.77 -1.47
C LEU A 24 6.36 -7.11 -1.74
N SER A 25 6.81 -8.14 -1.03
CA SER A 25 6.03 -9.36 -0.85
C SER A 25 5.08 -9.21 0.35
N ALA A 26 4.08 -10.09 0.47
CA ALA A 26 3.16 -10.05 1.62
C ALA A 26 3.87 -10.17 2.98
N PRO A 27 4.91 -11.01 3.17
CA PRO A 27 5.70 -11.02 4.41
C PRO A 27 6.44 -9.71 4.69
N ALA A 28 7.02 -9.07 3.66
CA ALA A 28 7.70 -7.79 3.83
C ALA A 28 6.73 -6.67 4.21
N ALA A 29 5.55 -6.63 3.57
CA ALA A 29 4.47 -5.71 3.90
C ALA A 29 3.94 -5.92 5.33
N ALA A 30 3.89 -7.16 5.80
CA ALA A 30 3.51 -7.50 7.17
C ALA A 30 4.52 -6.94 8.18
N GLY A 31 5.82 -7.10 7.92
CA GLY A 31 6.89 -6.54 8.74
C GLY A 31 6.85 -5.00 8.82
N LEU A 32 6.60 -4.33 7.69
CA LEU A 32 6.52 -2.87 7.62
C LEU A 32 5.29 -2.30 8.34
N SER A 33 4.12 -2.92 8.13
CA SER A 33 2.86 -2.43 8.70
C SER A 33 2.59 -2.92 10.12
N GLY A 34 3.32 -3.93 10.59
CA GLY A 34 2.98 -4.67 11.81
C GLY A 34 1.64 -5.42 11.71
N LEU A 35 1.13 -5.65 10.50
CA LEU A 35 -0.02 -6.53 10.26
C LEU A 35 0.42 -7.99 10.24
N GLY A 36 -0.48 -8.91 10.59
CA GLY A 36 -0.26 -10.32 10.29
C GLY A 36 -0.23 -10.54 8.77
N VAL A 37 0.58 -11.50 8.29
CA VAL A 37 0.80 -11.77 6.85
C VAL A 37 -0.50 -11.89 6.05
N LYS A 38 -1.52 -12.58 6.58
CA LYS A 38 -2.83 -12.72 5.91
C LYS A 38 -3.55 -11.37 5.74
N ARG A 39 -3.46 -10.48 6.74
CA ARG A 39 -4.06 -9.13 6.66
C ARG A 39 -3.26 -8.21 5.75
N ALA A 40 -1.93 -8.31 5.77
CA ALA A 40 -1.07 -7.59 4.84
C ALA A 40 -1.34 -8.00 3.39
N LEU A 41 -1.51 -9.30 3.12
CA LEU A 41 -1.90 -9.80 1.80
C LEU A 41 -3.26 -9.24 1.38
N GLY A 42 -4.28 -9.32 2.24
CA GLY A 42 -5.59 -8.76 1.93
C GLY A 42 -5.54 -7.26 1.64
N ALA A 43 -4.72 -6.50 2.38
CA ALA A 43 -4.51 -5.08 2.13
C ALA A 43 -3.86 -4.83 0.76
N LEU A 44 -2.83 -5.61 0.40
CA LEU A 44 -2.15 -5.51 -0.89
C LEU A 44 -3.09 -5.86 -2.05
N GLU A 45 -3.91 -6.90 -1.90
CA GLU A 45 -4.91 -7.30 -2.90
C GLU A 45 -6.02 -6.25 -3.06
N MET A 46 -6.47 -5.62 -1.97
CA MET A 46 -7.41 -4.50 -2.04
C MET A 46 -6.82 -3.30 -2.80
N LEU A 47 -5.56 -2.95 -2.52
CA LEU A 47 -4.88 -1.84 -3.21
C LEU A 47 -4.58 -2.16 -4.68
N GLU A 48 -4.30 -3.42 -5.00
CA GLU A 48 -4.17 -3.88 -6.38
C GLU A 48 -5.51 -3.81 -7.13
N ASN A 49 -6.59 -4.32 -6.54
CA ASN A 49 -7.93 -4.24 -7.13
C ASN A 49 -8.41 -2.80 -7.31
N ALA A 50 -7.97 -1.88 -6.44
CA ALA A 50 -8.23 -0.45 -6.57
C ALA A 50 -7.36 0.24 -7.64
N GLY A 51 -6.45 -0.49 -8.31
CA GLY A 51 -5.55 0.06 -9.32
C GLY A 51 -4.47 0.97 -8.74
N VAL A 52 -4.17 0.88 -7.44
CA VAL A 52 -3.10 1.63 -6.76
C VAL A 52 -1.79 0.87 -6.86
N LEU A 53 -1.85 -0.45 -6.72
CA LEU A 53 -0.70 -1.33 -6.88
C LEU A 53 -0.84 -2.19 -8.12
N ARG A 54 0.29 -2.66 -8.63
CA ARG A 54 0.40 -3.74 -9.60
C ARG A 54 1.15 -4.89 -8.97
N SER A 55 0.77 -6.12 -9.30
CA SER A 55 1.52 -7.30 -8.87
C SER A 55 2.28 -7.95 -10.01
N MET A 56 3.37 -8.63 -9.63
CA MET A 56 4.14 -9.52 -10.48
C MET A 56 4.37 -10.82 -9.71
N ARG A 57 4.25 -11.96 -10.39
CA ARG A 57 4.65 -13.25 -9.83
C ARG A 57 6.06 -13.59 -10.27
N CYS A 58 6.89 -13.97 -9.30
CA CYS A 58 8.20 -14.57 -9.54
C CYS A 58 8.25 -15.90 -8.79
N GLY A 59 8.16 -17.00 -9.54
CA GLY A 59 7.95 -18.34 -8.96
C GLY A 59 6.63 -18.42 -8.18
N ARG A 60 6.72 -18.87 -6.92
CA ARG A 60 5.56 -18.97 -6.00
C ARG A 60 5.24 -17.67 -5.26
N THR A 61 6.11 -16.67 -5.37
CA THR A 61 5.98 -15.43 -4.60
C THR A 61 5.35 -14.33 -5.44
N ARG A 62 4.35 -13.66 -4.87
CA ARG A 62 3.72 -12.48 -5.45
C ARG A 62 4.34 -11.23 -4.84
N PHE A 63 4.75 -10.33 -5.72
CA PHE A 63 5.36 -9.05 -5.40
C PHE A 63 4.45 -7.92 -5.86
N TYR A 64 4.41 -6.84 -5.10
CA TYR A 64 3.55 -5.69 -5.32
C TYR A 64 4.39 -4.44 -5.42
N SER A 65 4.07 -3.58 -6.37
CA SER A 65 4.72 -2.27 -6.54
C SER A 65 3.66 -1.21 -6.85
N ALA A 66 4.01 0.06 -6.63
CA ALA A 66 3.15 1.17 -7.00
C ALA A 66 2.86 1.16 -8.51
N ASP A 67 1.59 1.30 -8.89
CA ASP A 67 1.20 1.53 -10.27
C ASP A 67 1.18 3.04 -10.57
N THR A 68 2.37 3.63 -10.68
CA THR A 68 2.55 5.08 -10.88
C THR A 68 1.90 5.62 -12.16
N ARG A 69 1.59 4.75 -13.12
CA ARG A 69 0.91 5.12 -14.37
C ARG A 69 -0.60 5.23 -14.17
N SER A 70 -1.16 4.49 -13.22
CA SER A 70 -2.59 4.50 -12.92
C SER A 70 -3.07 5.89 -12.49
N ILE A 71 -4.21 6.30 -13.05
CA ILE A 71 -4.92 7.51 -12.62
C ILE A 71 -5.33 7.36 -11.16
N TYR A 72 -5.77 6.17 -10.74
CA TYR A 72 -6.17 5.90 -9.36
C TYR A 72 -5.02 6.14 -8.38
N TYR A 73 -3.82 5.62 -8.65
CA TYR A 73 -2.64 5.88 -7.81
C TYR A 73 -2.36 7.38 -7.65
N ARG A 74 -2.41 8.14 -8.75
CA ARG A 74 -2.22 9.60 -8.72
C ARG A 74 -3.28 10.32 -7.90
N HIS A 75 -4.55 9.91 -8.02
CA HIS A 75 -5.65 10.46 -7.22
C HIS A 75 -5.50 10.16 -5.73
N TYR A 76 -5.18 8.91 -5.37
CA TYR A 76 -4.95 8.51 -3.99
C TYR A 76 -3.75 9.24 -3.37
N ARG A 77 -2.65 9.38 -4.12
CA ARG A 77 -1.48 10.14 -3.69
C ARG A 77 -1.81 11.62 -3.48
N TRP A 78 -2.56 12.24 -4.40
CA TRP A 78 -3.03 13.62 -4.24
C TRP A 78 -3.97 13.80 -3.04
N GLY A 79 -4.89 12.85 -2.83
CA GLY A 79 -5.78 12.84 -1.66
C GLY A 79 -5.01 12.74 -0.35
N ALA A 80 -4.01 11.84 -0.28
CA ALA A 80 -3.13 11.71 0.88
C ALA A 80 -2.30 12.98 1.13
N HIS A 81 -1.75 13.61 0.08
CA HIS A 81 -1.02 14.88 0.20
C HIS A 81 -1.93 16.03 0.67
N ARG A 82 -3.19 16.10 0.21
CA ARG A 82 -4.15 17.12 0.67
C ARG A 82 -4.56 16.91 2.12
N ALA A 83 -4.86 15.68 2.52
CA ALA A 83 -5.20 15.36 3.90
C ALA A 83 -4.05 15.70 4.86
N ALA A 84 -2.81 15.40 4.48
CA ALA A 84 -1.62 15.76 5.27
C ALA A 84 -1.44 17.28 5.41
N ARG A 85 -1.82 18.08 4.40
CA ARG A 85 -1.80 19.55 4.46
C ARG A 85 -2.89 20.17 5.32
N MET A 86 -4.03 19.51 5.47
CA MET A 86 -5.15 20.03 6.30
C MET A 86 -4.97 19.76 7.79
N LEU A 87 -4.03 18.88 8.17
CA LEU A 87 -3.73 18.51 9.55
C LEU A 87 -2.56 19.31 10.14
N ASN A 88 -2.04 20.30 9.41
CA ASN A 88 -0.89 21.13 9.78
C ASN A 88 -1.31 22.61 9.73
#